data_AF-A0A4U5N2D8-F1
#
_entry.id   AF-A0A4U5N2D8-F1
#
_cell.length_a   1.000
_cell.length_b   1.000
_cell.length_c   1.000
_cell.angle_alpha   90.00
_cell.angle_beta   90.00
_cell.angle_gamma   90.00
#
_symmetry.space_group_name_H-M   'P 1'
#
loop_
_entity.id
_entity.type
_entity.pdbx_description
1 polymer ?
#
loop_
_entity_poly.entity_id
_entity_poly.type
_entity_poly.pdbx_seq_one_letter_code
_entity_poly.pdbx_strand_id
1 'polypeptide(L)' 'MATEESSYAFHTFCVAALTTIGIPGIIINILCLIMLRKIPRFRNAFGSLCISRCISNLLFLTTMVVANLGRQFA' A
#
# COMPACT_ATOMS: atom_id res chain seq x y z
N MET A 1 29.37 -2.29 17.77
CA MET A 1 29.10 -0.85 17.60
C MET A 1 28.95 -0.45 16.13
N ALA A 2 29.92 -0.69 15.22
CA ALA A 2 29.74 -0.35 13.79
C ALA A 2 28.67 -1.19 13.04
N THR A 3 28.41 -2.42 13.48
CA THR A 3 27.43 -3.32 12.87
C THR A 3 25.97 -2.96 13.17
N GLU A 4 25.71 -2.28 14.29
CA GLU A 4 24.35 -1.88 14.67
C GLU A 4 23.90 -0.65 13.89
N GLU A 5 24.77 0.36 13.76
CA GLU A 5 24.47 1.59 13.02
C GLU A 5 24.10 1.34 11.56
N SER A 6 24.82 0.41 10.91
CA SER A 6 24.53 -0.01 9.53
C SER A 6 23.15 -0.68 9.39
N SER A 7 22.71 -1.42 10.41
CA SER A 7 21.40 -2.08 10.41
C SER A 7 20.25 -1.09 10.58
N TYR A 8 20.43 -0.03 11.38
CA TYR A 8 19.43 1.04 11.54
C TYR A 8 19.25 1.86 10.26
N ALA A 9 20.35 2.19 9.58
CA ALA A 9 20.31 2.90 8.30
C ALA A 9 19.58 2.08 7.22
N PHE A 10 19.87 0.77 7.14
CA PHE A 10 19.20 -0.13 6.21
C PHE A 10 17.69 -0.23 6.50
N HIS A 11 17.30 -0.37 7.77
CA HIS A 11 15.89 -0.44 8.15
C HIS A 11 15.14 0.87 7.80
N THR A 12 15.76 2.03 8.04
CA THR A 12 15.20 3.33 7.70
C THR A 12 15.01 3.51 6.20
N PHE A 13 16.00 3.08 5.41
CA PHE A 13 15.91 3.09 3.95
C PHE A 13 14.78 2.20 3.43
N CYS A 14 14.66 0.97 3.96
CA CYS A 14 13.57 0.07 3.61
C CYS A 14 12.21 0.70 3.93
N VAL A 15 12.03 1.29 5.11
CA VAL A 15 10.79 1.96 5.51
C VAL A 15 10.46 3.14 4.57
N ALA A 16 11.47 3.95 4.21
CA ALA A 16 11.30 5.07 3.30
C ALA A 16 10.92 4.62 1.89
N ALA A 17 11.56 3.58 1.35
CA ALA A 17 11.24 2.99 0.05
C ALA A 17 9.82 2.41 0.02
N LEU A 18 9.43 1.74 1.12
CA LEU A 18 8.12 1.13 1.27
C LEU A 18 6.99 2.16 1.37
N THR A 19 7.21 3.26 2.09
CA THR A 19 6.22 4.35 2.19
C THR A 19 6.09 5.14 0.89
N THR A 20 7.20 5.40 0.18
CA THR A 20 7.17 6.07 -1.14
C THR A 20 6.43 5.26 -2.20
N ILE A 21 6.49 3.92 -2.16
CA ILE A 21 5.73 3.06 -3.08
C ILE A 21 4.30 2.85 -2.57
N GLY A 22 4.10 2.79 -1.26
CA GLY A 22 2.80 2.48 -0.66
C GLY A 22 1.75 3.57 -0.87
N ILE A 23 2.12 4.84 -0.74
CA ILE A 23 1.21 5.98 -0.95
C ILE A 23 0.61 6.01 -2.37
N PRO A 24 1.39 6.00 -3.47
CA PRO A 24 0.83 5.96 -4.82
C PRO A 24 0.07 4.66 -5.07
N GLY A 25 0.51 3.54 -4.48
CA GLY A 25 -0.23 2.28 -4.52
C GLY A 25 -1.65 2.40 -3.97
N ILE A 26 -1.84 3.10 -2.84
CA ILE A 26 -3.17 3.35 -2.26
C ILE A 26 -4.03 4.19 -3.22
N ILE A 27 -3.46 5.28 -3.75
CA ILE A 27 -4.18 6.19 -4.67
C ILE A 27 -4.67 5.44 -5.91
N ILE A 28 -3.81 4.62 -6.52
CA ILE A 28 -4.15 3.85 -7.73
C ILE A 28 -5.24 2.82 -7.42
N ASN A 29 -5.16 2.08 -6.29
CA ASN A 29 -6.19 1.11 -5.93
C ASN A 29 -7.56 1.77 -5.66
N ILE A 30 -7.58 2.96 -5.06
CA ILE A 30 -8.81 3.76 -4.89
C ILE A 30 -9.38 4.17 -6.26
N LEU A 31 -8.52 4.65 -7.16
CA LEU A 31 -8.94 5.08 -8.50
C LEU A 31 -9.52 3.90 -9.30
N CYS A 32 -8.88 2.72 -9.24
CA CYS A 32 -9.38 1.49 -9.82
C CYS A 32 -10.75 1.09 -9.24
N LEU A 33 -10.95 1.17 -7.92
CA LEU A 33 -12.24 0.89 -7.30
C LEU A 33 -13.34 1.82 -7.82
N ILE A 34 -13.04 3.12 -7.97
CA ILE A 34 -13.99 4.10 -8.52
C ILE A 34 -14.33 3.78 -9.97
N MET A 35 -13.32 3.47 -10.80
CA MET A 35 -13.54 3.11 -12.21
C MET A 35 -14.37 1.83 -12.36
N LEU A 36 -14.06 0.79 -11.56
CA LEU A 36 -14.79 -0.48 -11.57
C LEU A 36 -16.25 -0.32 -11.12
N ARG A 37 -16.55 0.64 -10.23
CA ARG A 37 -17.93 0.97 -9.85
C ARG A 37 -18.65 1.85 -10.87
N LYS A 38 -17.96 2.77 -11.54
CA LYS A 38 -18.57 3.67 -12.53
C LYS A 38 -18.89 3.00 -13.86
N ILE A 39 -18.11 2.01 -14.27
CA ILE A 39 -18.27 1.38 -15.59
C ILE A 39 -19.13 0.12 -15.44
N PRO A 40 -20.41 0.14 -15.86
CA PRO A 40 -21.33 -0.99 -15.68
C PRO A 40 -20.89 -2.25 -16.45
N ARG A 41 -20.06 -2.09 -17.49
CA ARG A 41 -19.46 -3.21 -18.25
C ARG A 41 -18.53 -4.09 -17.39
N PHE A 42 -18.05 -3.58 -16.26
CA PHE A 42 -17.23 -4.34 -15.32
C PHE A 42 -18.02 -4.97 -14.16
N ARG A 43 -19.37 -4.89 -14.11
CA ARG A 43 -20.20 -5.61 -13.11
C ARG A 43 -20.32 -7.12 -13.38
N ASN A 44 -19.24 -7.74 -13.85
CA ASN A 44 -19.13 -9.18 -14.08
C ASN A 44 -18.22 -9.82 -13.03
N ALA A 45 -18.17 -11.15 -13.01
CA ALA A 45 -17.31 -11.91 -12.08
C ALA A 45 -15.84 -11.44 -12.12
N PHE A 46 -15.31 -11.08 -13.30
CA PHE A 46 -13.97 -10.52 -13.45
C PHE A 46 -13.78 -9.18 -12.74
N GLY A 47 -14.75 -8.27 -12.82
CA GLY A 47 -14.65 -6.99 -12.10
C GLY A 47 -14.77 -7.18 -10.59
N SER A 48 -15.55 -8.15 -10.12
CA SER A 48 -15.59 -8.54 -8.70
C SER A 48 -14.23 -9.04 -8.19
N LEU A 49 -13.52 -9.84 -8.98
CA LEU A 49 -12.15 -10.27 -8.65
C LEU A 49 -11.17 -9.09 -8.59
N CYS A 50 -11.27 -8.14 -9.53
CA CYS A 50 -10.47 -6.92 -9.49
C CYS A 50 -10.79 -6.05 -8.28
N ILE A 51 -12.06 -5.93 -7.89
CA ILE A 51 -12.48 -5.21 -6.67
C ILE A 51 -11.88 -5.88 -5.43
N SER A 52 -11.98 -7.20 -5.32
CA SER A 52 -11.41 -7.96 -4.19
C SER A 52 -9.90 -7.74 -4.08
N ARG A 53 -9.18 -7.81 -5.21
CA ARG A 53 -7.73 -7.58 -5.24
C ARG A 53 -7.36 -6.13 -4.89
N CYS A 54 -8.14 -5.15 -5.36
CA CYS A 54 -7.92 -3.74 -4.98
C CYS A 54 -8.16 -3.50 -3.49
N ILE A 55 -9.20 -4.10 -2.91
CA ILE A 55 -9.51 -3.99 -1.47
C ILE A 55 -8.40 -4.62 -0.63
N SER A 56 -7.94 -5.83 -0.99
CA SER A 56 -6.84 -6.50 -0.29
C SER A 56 -5.54 -5.69 -0.36
N ASN A 57 -5.21 -5.13 -1.54
CA ASN A 57 -4.06 -4.24 -1.69
C ASN A 57 -4.20 -2.96 -0.86
N LEU A 58 -5.41 -2.39 -0.78
CA LEU A 58 -5.70 -1.23 0.06
C LEU A 58 -5.45 -1.55 1.53
N LEU A 59 -6.01 -2.65 2.04
CA LEU A 59 -5.82 -3.07 3.43
C LEU A 59 -4.35 -3.32 3.75
N PHE A 60 -3.63 -4.03 2.87
CA PHE A 60 -2.22 -4.33 3.06
C PHE A 60 -1.36 -3.06 3.07
N LEU A 61 -1.55 -2.18 2.08
CA LEU A 61 -0.80 -0.92 2.00
C LEU A 61 -1.16 0.04 3.14
N THR A 62 -2.42 0.13 3.54
CA THR A 62 -2.84 0.99 4.66
C THR A 62 -2.27 0.48 5.99
N THR A 63 -2.37 -0.81 6.29
CA THR A 63 -1.80 -1.38 7.53
C THR A 63 -0.29 -1.20 7.57
N MET A 64 0.39 -1.44 6.44
CA MET A 64 1.82 -1.27 6.31
C MET A 64 2.25 0.19 6.46
N VAL A 65 1.59 1.14 5.79
CA VAL A 65 1.91 2.58 5.92
C VAL A 65 1.65 3.04 7.34
N VAL A 66 0.50 2.71 7.94
CA VAL A 66 0.15 3.11 9.32
C VAL A 66 1.12 2.54 10.34
N ALA A 67 1.49 1.26 10.25
CA ALA A 67 2.42 0.62 11.16
C ALA A 67 3.85 1.21 11.08
N ASN A 68 4.26 1.65 9.89
CA ASN A 68 5.56 2.27 9.68
C ASN A 68 5.56 3.76 10.04
N LEU A 69 4.46 4.49 9.78
CA LEU A 69 4.31 5.89 10.18
C LEU A 69 4.26 6.02 11.71
N GLY A 70 3.54 5.12 12.38
CA GLY A 70 3.50 5.07 13.85
C GLY A 70 4.87 4.78 14.48
N ARG A 71 5.69 3.94 13.84
CA ARG A 71 7.08 3.70 14.27
C ARG A 71 8.04 4.85 13.97
N GLN A 72 7.67 5.80 13.11
CA GLN A 72 8.50 6.98 12.83
C GLN A 72 8.23 8.14 13.81
N PHE A 73 7.10 8.10 14.54
CA PHE A 73 6.65 9.13 15.49
C PHE A 73 6.68 8.68 16.97
N ALA A 74 6.94 7.39 17.24
CA ALA A 74 7.13 6.82 18.56
C ALA A 74 8.62 6.54 18.80
#